data_AF-A0AAJ4JNR5-F1
#
_entry.id   AF-A0AAJ4JNR5-F1
#
_cell.length_a   1.000
_cell.length_b   1.000
_cell.length_c   1.000
_cell.angle_alpha   90.00
_cell.angle_beta   90.00
_cell.angle_gamma   90.00
#
_symmetry.space_group_name_H-M   'P 1'
#
loop_
_entity.id
_entity.type
_entity.pdbx_description
1 polymer ?
#
loop_
_entity_poly.entity_id
_entity_poly.type
_entity_poly.pdbx_seq_one_letter_code
_entity_poly.pdbx_strand_id
1 'polypeptide(L)' 'MDRGTLIRTIVLVLALINQFLIAADLNPIPGTHELWGEIISMIFTVCASVWAWFKNNYVTVKGKKQKEVLQANNLIN' A
#
# COMPACT_ATOMS: atom_id res chain seq x y z
N MET A 1 5.03 -14.01 -5.35
CA MET A 1 5.35 -12.76 -6.08
C MET A 1 5.92 -11.77 -5.08
N ASP A 2 7.14 -11.29 -5.28
CA ASP A 2 7.73 -10.28 -4.41
C ASP A 2 7.08 -8.90 -4.65
N ARG A 3 7.18 -8.00 -3.66
CA ARG A 3 6.58 -6.66 -3.71
C ARG A 3 7.08 -5.83 -4.89
N GLY A 4 8.37 -5.97 -5.23
CA GLY A 4 8.97 -5.25 -6.35
C GLY A 4 8.39 -5.72 -7.69
N THR A 5 8.20 -7.02 -7.86
CA THR A 5 7.55 -7.61 -9.03
C THR A 5 6.11 -7.14 -9.16
N LEU A 6 5.34 -7.10 -8.06
CA LEU A 6 3.96 -6.59 -8.11
C LEU A 6 3.91 -5.13 -8.60
N ILE A 7 4.75 -4.25 -8.05
CA ILE A 7 4.80 -2.83 -8.47
C ILE A 7 5.17 -2.71 -9.95
N ARG A 8 6.20 -3.46 -10.40
CA ARG A 8 6.63 -3.45 -11.82
C ARG A 8 5.53 -3.95 -12.75
N THR A 9 4.80 -4.99 -12.37
CA THR A 9 3.68 -5.49 -13.19
C THR A 9 2.57 -4.45 -13.31
N ILE A 10 2.23 -3.74 -12.23
CA ILE A 10 1.21 -2.67 -12.28
C ILE A 10 1.68 -1.53 -13.19
N VAL A 11 2.92 -1.06 -13.04
CA VAL A 11 3.48 0.00 -13.91
C VAL A 11 3.52 -0.45 -15.38
N LEU A 12 3.86 -1.71 -15.65
CA LEU A 12 3.84 -2.27 -17.00
C LEU A 12 2.43 -2.26 -17.60
N VAL A 13 1.41 -2.67 -16.84
CA VAL A 13 0.02 -2.63 -17.30
C VAL A 13 -0.42 -1.21 -17.60
N LEU A 14 -0.10 -0.24 -16.74
CA LEU A 14 -0.38 1.19 -16.98
C LEU A 14 0.30 1.68 -18.27
N ALA A 15 1.53 1.25 -18.51
CA ALA A 15 2.25 1.60 -19.72
C ALA A 15 1.63 1.01 -20.99
N LEU A 16 1.19 -0.25 -20.95
CA LEU A 16 0.52 -0.90 -22.07
C LEU A 16 -0.82 -0.20 -22.38
N ILE A 17 -1.57 0.20 -21.35
CA ILE A 17 -2.79 1.00 -21.53
C ILE A 17 -2.43 2.35 -22.16
N ASN A 18 -1.40 3.03 -21.67
CA ASN A 18 -0.97 4.31 -22.23
C ASN A 18 -0.55 4.17 -23.70
N GLN A 19 0.19 3.12 -24.05
CA GLN A 19 0.59 2.83 -25.42
C GLN A 19 -0.61 2.57 -26.33
N PHE A 20 -1.63 1.88 -25.82
CA PHE A 20 -2.90 1.68 -26.53
C PHE A 20 -3.62 3.00 -26.78
N LEU A 21 -3.72 3.88 -25.76
CA LEU A 21 -4.35 5.20 -25.91
C LEU A 21 -3.67 6.03 -26.99
N ILE A 22 -2.34 6.08 -26.98
CA ILE A 22 -1.55 6.79 -28.00
C ILE A 22 -1.81 6.18 -29.39
N ALA A 23 -1.82 4.85 -29.51
CA ALA A 23 -2.06 4.16 -30.78
C ALA A 23 -3.50 4.39 -31.31
N ALA A 24 -4.46 4.65 -30.42
CA ALA A 24 -5.85 4.95 -30.75
C ALA A 24 -6.12 6.45 -30.94
N ASP A 25 -5.10 7.31 -30.94
CA ASP A 25 -5.20 8.78 -31.00
C ASP A 25 -6.06 9.38 -29.85
N LEU A 26 -6.03 8.71 -28.69
CA LEU A 26 -6.70 9.13 -27.47
C LEU A 26 -5.74 9.87 -26.53
N ASN A 27 -6.29 10.56 -25.53
CA ASN A 27 -5.49 11.29 -24.55
C ASN A 27 -4.57 10.33 -23.74
N PRO A 28 -3.24 10.56 -23.74
CA PRO A 28 -2.31 9.73 -22.99
C PRO A 28 -2.44 9.96 -21.48
N ILE A 29 -2.06 8.94 -20.72
CA ILE A 29 -1.91 9.04 -19.27
C ILE A 29 -0.69 9.91 -18.98
N PRO A 30 -0.83 11.02 -18.25
CA PRO A 30 0.29 11.89 -17.91
C PRO A 30 1.25 11.21 -16.92
N GLY A 31 2.54 11.53 -17.02
CA GLY A 31 3.59 11.04 -16.11
C GLY A 31 4.51 10.01 -16.73
N THR A 32 5.66 9.79 -16.08
CA THR A 32 6.68 8.82 -16.52
C THR A 32 6.55 7.49 -15.76
N HIS A 33 7.20 6.44 -16.25
CA HIS A 33 7.23 5.15 -15.58
C HIS A 33 7.81 5.24 -14.15
N GLU A 34 8.82 6.08 -13.97
CA GLU A 34 9.48 6.33 -12.68
C GLU A 34 8.48 6.96 -11.71
N LEU A 35 7.77 8.00 -12.15
CA LEU A 35 6.75 8.67 -11.34
C LEU A 35 5.64 7.70 -10.92
N TRP A 36 5.13 6.89 -11.83
CA TRP A 36 4.10 5.90 -11.51
C TRP A 36 4.60 4.82 -10.55
N GLY A 37 5.86 4.38 -10.70
CA GLY A 37 6.51 3.48 -9.76
C GLY A 37 6.61 4.07 -8.35
N GLU A 38 7.01 5.33 -8.25
CA GLU A 38 7.08 6.06 -6.97
C GLU A 38 5.72 6.23 -6.31
N ILE A 39 4.70 6.66 -7.05
CA ILE A 39 3.33 6.84 -6.54
C ILE A 39 2.78 5.52 -5.99
N ILE A 40 2.90 4.42 -6.75
CA ILE A 40 2.41 3.11 -6.33
C ILE A 40 3.17 2.61 -5.11
N SER A 41 4.49 2.78 -5.09
CA SER A 41 5.34 2.40 -3.95
C SER A 41 4.99 3.20 -2.69
N MET A 42 4.74 4.50 -2.84
CA MET A 42 4.32 5.37 -1.75
C MET A 42 2.98 4.94 -1.18
N ILE A 43 1.96 4.71 -2.03
CA ILE A 43 0.64 4.22 -1.60
C ILE A 43 0.79 2.90 -0.84
N PHE A 44 1.56 1.96 -1.40
CA PHE A 44 1.81 0.68 -0.75
C PHE A 44 2.47 0.86 0.62
N THR A 45 3.48 1.72 0.71
CA THR A 45 4.21 2.00 1.94
C THR A 45 3.31 2.63 3.00
N VAL A 46 2.49 3.61 2.62
CA VAL A 46 1.54 4.26 3.53
C VAL A 46 0.54 3.23 4.05
N CYS A 47 -0.08 2.44 3.18
CA CYS A 47 -1.03 1.40 3.57
C CYS A 47 -0.39 0.36 4.49
N ALA A 48 0.82 -0.11 4.17
CA ALA A 48 1.54 -1.08 4.97
C ALA A 48 1.92 -0.53 6.36
N SER A 49 2.41 0.71 6.42
CA SER A 49 2.74 1.40 7.66
C SER A 49 1.51 1.62 8.54
N VAL A 50 0.40 2.08 7.96
CA VAL A 50 -0.88 2.26 8.66
C VAL A 50 -1.38 0.92 9.20
N TRP A 51 -1.37 -0.13 8.38
CA TRP A 51 -1.76 -1.48 8.81
C TRP A 51 -0.89 -2.00 9.97
N ALA A 52 0.43 -1.87 9.84
CA ALA A 52 1.38 -2.29 10.87
C ALA A 52 1.17 -1.52 12.17
N TRP A 53 0.96 -0.20 12.08
CA TRP A 53 0.67 0.66 13.23
C TRP A 53 -0.62 0.24 13.93
N PHE A 54 -1.71 0.01 13.19
CA PHE A 54 -2.97 -0.46 13.78
C PHE A 54 -2.86 -1.83 14.44
N LYS A 55 -2.03 -2.73 13.90
CA LYS A 55 -1.81 -4.06 14.49
C LYS A 55 -0.93 -4.00 15.74
N ASN A 56 0.05 -3.10 15.77
CA ASN A 56 1.01 -2.99 16.87
C ASN A 56 0.55 -2.06 18.00
N ASN A 57 -0.55 -1.32 17.80
CA ASN A 57 -1.15 -0.48 18.83
C ASN A 57 -2.55 -0.99 19.17
N TYR A 58 -2.93 -0.92 20.44
CA TYR A 58 -4.24 -1.33 20.95
C TYR A 58 -5.38 -0.36 20.54
N VAL A 59 -5.42 0.04 19.27
CA VAL A 59 -6.32 1.06 18.73
C VAL A 59 -7.66 0.43 18.33
N THR A 60 -7.62 -0.80 17.80
CA THR A 60 -8.82 -1.55 17.45
C THR A 60 -9.58 -2.01 18.71
N VAL A 61 -10.89 -2.26 18.60
CA VAL A 61 -11.69 -2.79 19.72
C VAL A 61 -11.09 -4.07 20.29
N LYS A 62 -10.60 -4.96 19.42
CA LYS A 62 -9.88 -6.19 19.82
C LYS A 62 -8.58 -5.85 20.56
N GLY A 63 -7.82 -4.89 20.04
CA GLY A 63 -6.59 -4.42 20.68
C GLY A 63 -6.85 -3.85 22.08
N LYS A 64 -7.88 -3.02 22.25
CA LYS A 64 -8.25 -2.47 23.57
C LYS A 64 -8.57 -3.58 24.58
N LYS A 65 -9.40 -4.56 24.19
CA LYS A 65 -9.71 -5.73 25.03
C LYS A 65 -8.46 -6.55 25.37
N GLN A 66 -7.55 -6.73 24.42
CA GLN A 66 -6.27 -7.39 24.68
C GLN A 66 -5.45 -6.61 25.71
N LYS A 67 -5.39 -5.27 25.60
CA LYS A 67 -4.70 -4.42 26.58
C LYS A 67 -5.28 -4.59 27.99
N GLU A 68 -6.61 -4.54 28.12
CA GLU A 68 -7.30 -4.71 29.41
C GLU A 68 -6.95 -6.06 30.06
N VAL A 69 -6.97 -7.15 29.30
CA VAL A 69 -6.59 -8.49 29.80
C VAL A 69 -5.12 -8.52 30.21
N LEU A 70 -4.22 -7.92 29.44
CA LEU A 70 -2.80 -7.89 29.77
C LEU A 70 -2.52 -7.07 31.05
N GLN A 71 -3.22 -5.94 31.23
CA GLN A 71 -3.14 -5.13 32.46
C GLN A 71 -3.69 -5.88 33.67
N ALA A 72 -4.85 -6.55 33.52
CA ALA A 72 -5.44 -7.35 34.60
C ALA A 72 -4.53 -8.50 35.08
N ASN A 73 -3.65 -9.00 34.20
CA ASN A 73 -2.68 -10.05 34.53
C ASN A 73 -1.28 -9.50 34.87
N ASN A 74 -1.10 -8.18 35.01
CA ASN A 74 0.20 -7.53 35.27
C ASN A 74 1.29 -7.88 34.24
N LEU A 75 0.90 -8.17 32.99
CA LEU A 75 1.83 -8.50 31.89
C LEU A 75 2.36 -7.25 31.17
N ILE A 76 1.69 -6.12 31.38
CA ILE A 76 2.08 -4.79 30.90
C ILE A 76 1.81 -3.78 32.02
N ASN A 77 2.68 -2.77 32.15
CA ASN A 77 2.54 -1.68 33.11
C ASN A 77 1.60 -0.57 32.62
#